data_AF-A0A2M8VJ52-F1
#
_entry.id   AF-A0A2M8VJ52-F1
#
_cell.length_a   1.000
_cell.length_b   1.000
_cell.length_c   1.000
_cell.angle_alpha   90.00
_cell.angle_beta   90.00
_cell.angle_gamma   90.00
#
_symmetry.space_group_name_H-M   'P 1'
#
loop_
_entity.id
_entity.type
_entity.pdbx_description
1 polymer ?
#
loop_
_entity_poly.entity_id
_entity_poly.type
_entity_poly.pdbx_seq_one_letter_code
_entity_poly.pdbx_strand_id
1 'polypeptide(L)'
;MKYTYIMLMMIPLANAVAEERLSAHSVEFEKISQECHFQFQQSQQSEGAQQANSSAKVDTIFDACMSARGWSSPKGNPSQAMLDDIQELIKASIVKMKASQEATCVDPTLKLYYERSSCLGDQITFEQLTDSSKITPAQKEVLIKQRAAVAVHQKEGIEFSRQVGGVMGGNIADLMETLLTPQNDQNNLDLYSGKITWGEYNQVRKSIATKFRETIKNLEQVDPIKPSPF
;
A
#
# COMPACT_ATOMS: atom_id res chain seq x y z
N MET A 1 -13.78 -0.04 25.70
CA MET A 1 -13.07 1.23 25.44
C MET A 1 -12.41 1.11 24.08
N LYS A 2 -12.83 1.92 23.11
CA LYS A 2 -12.36 1.88 21.71
C LYS A 2 -11.09 2.72 21.62
N TYR A 3 -9.94 2.10 21.37
CA TYR A 3 -8.71 2.83 21.10
C TYR A 3 -8.62 3.10 19.60
N THR A 4 -9.09 4.29 19.22
CA THR A 4 -8.90 4.91 17.92
C THR A 4 -7.43 5.35 17.81
N TYR A 5 -6.60 4.58 17.11
CA TYR A 5 -5.20 4.95 16.86
C TYR A 5 -5.10 5.79 15.58
N ILE A 6 -4.63 7.01 15.77
CA ILE A 6 -4.56 8.11 14.82
C ILE A 6 -3.14 8.16 14.19
N MET A 7 -3.08 8.52 12.89
CA MET A 7 -2.01 9.24 12.16
C MET A 7 -0.84 8.48 11.44
N LEU A 8 -0.72 8.72 10.11
CA LEU A 8 0.37 9.46 9.37
C LEU A 8 1.35 8.78 8.36
N MET A 9 1.72 9.48 7.25
CA MET A 9 3.08 9.73 6.62
C MET A 9 3.06 9.95 5.06
N MET A 10 3.91 10.74 4.32
CA MET A 10 3.77 11.03 2.83
C MET A 10 4.88 10.63 1.82
N ILE A 11 5.60 9.57 2.10
CA ILE A 11 5.63 8.43 1.18
C ILE A 11 4.69 7.31 1.67
N PRO A 12 4.34 7.28 2.97
CA PRO A 12 3.34 6.36 3.51
C PRO A 12 1.87 6.80 3.52
N LEU A 13 1.39 7.67 2.63
CA LEU A 13 -0.03 8.13 2.66
C LEU A 13 -0.84 7.47 1.58
N ALA A 14 -0.13 6.98 0.56
CA ALA A 14 -0.60 5.80 -0.12
C ALA A 14 -0.74 4.63 0.85
N ASN A 15 0.29 4.40 1.67
CA ASN A 15 0.33 3.23 2.53
C ASN A 15 -0.60 3.32 3.73
N ALA A 16 -0.84 4.43 4.44
CA ALA A 16 -1.68 4.39 5.66
C ALA A 16 -3.18 4.14 5.35
N VAL A 17 -3.69 4.76 4.29
CA VAL A 17 -5.04 4.47 3.80
C VAL A 17 -5.08 3.10 3.15
N ALA A 18 -4.05 2.73 2.40
CA ALA A 18 -3.92 1.36 1.93
C ALA A 18 -3.69 0.36 3.07
N GLU A 19 -3.15 0.69 4.23
CA GLU A 19 -2.76 -0.22 5.34
C GLU A 19 -3.93 -0.43 6.28
N GLU A 20 -4.65 0.64 6.64
CA GLU A 20 -5.93 0.54 7.34
C GLU A 20 -6.93 -0.23 6.47
N ARG A 21 -6.91 0.01 5.16
CA ARG A 21 -7.70 -0.76 4.19
C ARG A 21 -7.15 -2.13 3.93
N LEU A 22 -5.84 -2.36 3.90
CA LEU A 22 -5.25 -3.71 3.77
C LEU A 22 -5.53 -4.53 5.03
N SER A 23 -5.70 -3.88 6.18
CA SER A 23 -6.26 -4.51 7.38
C SER A 23 -7.75 -4.82 7.22
N ALA A 24 -8.55 -3.92 6.64
CA ALA A 24 -9.96 -4.18 6.32
C ALA A 24 -10.10 -5.26 5.20
N HIS A 25 -9.16 -5.29 4.27
CA HIS A 25 -9.04 -6.28 3.20
C HIS A 25 -8.39 -7.56 3.71
N SER A 26 -7.76 -7.58 4.89
CA SER A 26 -7.40 -8.84 5.56
C SER A 26 -8.67 -9.55 6.05
N VAL A 27 -9.69 -8.77 6.47
CA VAL A 27 -11.03 -9.30 6.79
C VAL A 27 -11.78 -9.68 5.50
N GLU A 28 -11.62 -8.91 4.42
CA GLU A 28 -12.17 -9.27 3.12
C GLU A 28 -11.51 -10.50 2.51
N PHE A 29 -10.19 -10.64 2.65
CA PHE A 29 -9.42 -11.84 2.31
C PHE A 29 -9.93 -13.03 3.10
N GLU A 30 -10.16 -12.89 4.41
CA GLU A 30 -10.74 -13.95 5.23
C GLU A 30 -12.12 -14.37 4.71
N LYS A 31 -12.99 -13.40 4.44
CA LYS A 31 -14.33 -13.66 3.89
C LYS A 31 -14.26 -14.33 2.52
N ILE A 32 -13.46 -13.80 1.60
CA ILE A 32 -13.28 -14.33 0.25
C ILE A 32 -12.64 -15.73 0.29
N SER A 33 -11.65 -15.93 1.16
CA SER A 33 -11.00 -17.21 1.37
C SER A 33 -11.99 -18.24 1.94
N GLN A 34 -12.79 -17.88 2.94
CA GLN A 34 -13.85 -18.73 3.48
C GLN A 34 -14.91 -19.05 2.42
N GLU A 35 -15.31 -18.08 1.59
CA GLU A 35 -16.22 -18.31 0.46
C GLU A 35 -15.63 -19.29 -0.57
N CYS A 36 -14.37 -19.10 -0.95
CA CYS A 36 -13.66 -20.00 -1.86
C CYS A 36 -13.47 -21.40 -1.27
N HIS A 37 -13.18 -21.49 0.02
CA HIS A 37 -13.08 -22.74 0.77
C HIS A 37 -14.43 -23.47 0.84
N PHE A 38 -15.52 -22.73 1.02
CA PHE A 38 -16.87 -23.31 1.02
C PHE A 38 -17.28 -23.80 -0.38
N GLN A 39 -16.96 -23.06 -1.45
CA GLN A 39 -17.19 -23.49 -2.83
C GLN A 39 -16.40 -24.77 -3.16
N PHE A 40 -15.16 -24.85 -2.68
CA PHE A 40 -14.34 -26.05 -2.75
C PHE A 40 -14.97 -27.24 -2.01
N GLN A 41 -15.47 -27.04 -0.78
CA GLN A 41 -16.09 -28.13 -0.02
C GLN A 41 -17.37 -28.64 -0.69
N GLN A 42 -18.14 -27.76 -1.32
CA GLN A 42 -19.33 -28.16 -2.09
C GLN A 42 -18.98 -28.95 -3.35
N SER A 43 -17.94 -28.56 -4.10
CA SER A 43 -17.56 -29.31 -5.31
C SER A 43 -17.13 -30.74 -4.97
N GLN A 44 -16.42 -30.94 -3.85
CA GLN A 44 -16.06 -32.27 -3.34
C GLN A 44 -17.27 -33.13 -2.93
N GLN A 45 -18.39 -32.52 -2.52
CA GLN A 45 -19.61 -33.24 -2.15
C GLN A 45 -20.47 -33.61 -3.37
N SER A 46 -20.42 -32.81 -4.45
CA SER A 46 -21.14 -33.08 -5.70
C SER A 46 -20.48 -34.13 -6.60
N GLU A 47 -19.15 -34.25 -6.54
CA GLU A 47 -18.40 -35.28 -7.26
C GLU A 47 -18.21 -36.50 -6.35
N GLY A 48 -19.21 -37.39 -6.32
CA GLY A 48 -19.17 -38.60 -5.50
C GLY A 48 -17.90 -39.42 -5.72
N ALA A 49 -17.05 -39.50 -4.69
CA ALA A 49 -16.09 -40.57 -4.38
C ALA A 49 -15.38 -41.27 -5.57
N GLN A 50 -14.85 -40.53 -6.55
CA GLN A 50 -13.91 -41.11 -7.52
C GLN A 50 -12.52 -40.45 -7.45
N GLN A 51 -11.67 -41.18 -6.72
CA GLN A 51 -10.23 -41.38 -6.91
C GLN A 51 -9.30 -40.14 -6.84
N ALA A 52 -8.63 -40.01 -5.69
CA ALA A 52 -7.17 -40.01 -5.42
C ALA A 52 -6.13 -39.38 -6.40
N ASN A 53 -6.52 -38.82 -7.54
CA ASN A 53 -5.69 -38.02 -8.45
C ASN A 53 -6.12 -36.53 -8.45
N SER A 54 -6.97 -36.14 -7.49
CA SER A 54 -7.71 -34.90 -7.53
C SER A 54 -7.05 -33.73 -6.82
N SER A 55 -6.03 -33.91 -5.96
CA SER A 55 -5.40 -32.78 -5.24
C SER A 55 -4.96 -31.65 -6.17
N ALA A 56 -4.30 -31.95 -7.29
CA ALA A 56 -3.89 -30.96 -8.27
C ALA A 56 -5.04 -30.26 -9.02
N LYS A 57 -6.20 -30.92 -9.16
CA LYS A 57 -7.42 -30.41 -9.83
C LYS A 57 -8.35 -29.65 -8.85
N VAL A 58 -8.15 -29.90 -7.57
CA VAL A 58 -8.96 -29.44 -6.43
C VAL A 58 -8.30 -28.21 -5.80
N ASP A 59 -6.97 -28.18 -5.72
CA ASP A 59 -6.16 -26.98 -5.44
C ASP A 59 -6.38 -25.89 -6.50
N THR A 60 -6.64 -26.29 -7.76
CA THR A 60 -6.93 -25.34 -8.86
C THR A 60 -8.27 -24.63 -8.72
N ILE A 61 -9.26 -25.18 -8.01
CA ILE A 61 -10.57 -24.53 -7.83
C ILE A 61 -10.45 -23.38 -6.83
N PHE A 62 -9.75 -23.61 -5.72
CA PHE A 62 -9.47 -22.56 -4.73
C PHE A 62 -8.57 -21.48 -5.34
N ASP A 63 -7.47 -21.88 -5.99
CA ASP A 63 -6.55 -20.95 -6.65
C ASP A 63 -7.26 -20.14 -7.76
N ALA A 64 -8.14 -20.76 -8.55
CA ALA A 64 -8.94 -20.05 -9.55
C ALA A 64 -9.95 -19.10 -8.92
N CYS A 65 -10.58 -19.49 -7.80
CA CYS A 65 -11.53 -18.66 -7.07
C CYS A 65 -10.86 -17.41 -6.46
N MET A 66 -9.68 -17.57 -5.87
CA MET A 66 -8.87 -16.48 -5.34
C MET A 66 -8.33 -15.59 -6.47
N SER A 67 -7.79 -16.20 -7.54
CA SER A 67 -7.26 -15.48 -8.71
C SER A 67 -8.34 -14.68 -9.44
N ALA A 68 -9.56 -15.22 -9.57
CA ALA A 68 -10.69 -14.51 -10.15
C ALA A 68 -11.09 -13.26 -9.35
N ARG A 69 -10.79 -13.25 -8.05
CA ARG A 69 -10.96 -12.10 -7.15
C ARG A 69 -9.67 -11.27 -6.99
N GLY A 70 -8.66 -11.53 -7.82
CA GLY A 70 -7.41 -10.77 -7.89
C GLY A 70 -6.39 -11.09 -6.79
N TRP A 71 -6.57 -12.18 -6.05
CA TRP A 71 -5.68 -12.56 -4.95
C TRP A 71 -4.64 -13.60 -5.38
N SER A 72 -3.38 -13.40 -4.98
CA SER A 72 -2.36 -14.45 -5.05
C SER A 72 -2.46 -15.35 -3.82
N SER A 73 -2.94 -16.58 -3.99
CA SER A 73 -3.00 -17.56 -2.91
C SER A 73 -1.72 -18.42 -2.85
N PRO A 74 -1.27 -18.86 -1.66
CA PRO A 74 -0.48 -20.08 -1.55
C PRO A 74 -1.23 -21.23 -2.23
N LYS A 75 -0.53 -22.04 -3.03
CA LYS A 75 -1.15 -23.16 -3.77
C LYS A 75 -1.90 -24.09 -2.82
N GLY A 76 -3.16 -24.36 -3.15
CA GLY A 76 -4.00 -25.33 -2.45
C GLY A 76 -4.93 -24.72 -1.40
N ASN A 77 -5.81 -25.53 -0.83
CA ASN A 77 -6.85 -25.08 0.09
C ASN A 77 -6.28 -24.81 1.51
N PRO A 78 -6.16 -23.55 1.95
CA PRO A 78 -5.57 -23.22 3.23
C PRO A 78 -6.53 -23.60 4.38
N SER A 79 -5.99 -24.24 5.41
CA SER A 79 -6.76 -24.45 6.65
C SER A 79 -7.04 -23.11 7.36
N GLN A 80 -8.04 -23.04 8.25
CA GLN A 80 -8.29 -21.83 9.05
C GLN A 80 -7.04 -21.37 9.83
N ALA A 81 -6.25 -22.31 10.36
CA ALA A 81 -4.98 -21.97 11.03
C ALA A 81 -3.98 -21.29 10.08
N MET A 82 -3.95 -21.69 8.80
CA MET A 82 -3.12 -21.00 7.79
C MET A 82 -3.64 -19.59 7.48
N LEU A 83 -4.94 -19.36 7.52
CA LEU A 83 -5.52 -18.03 7.31
C LEU A 83 -5.19 -17.09 8.48
N ASP A 84 -5.27 -17.59 9.71
CA ASP A 84 -4.88 -16.86 10.90
C ASP A 84 -3.37 -16.49 10.85
N ASP A 85 -2.53 -17.43 10.44
CA ASP A 85 -1.08 -17.20 10.25
C ASP A 85 -0.81 -16.15 9.16
N ILE A 86 -1.49 -16.20 8.02
CA ILE A 86 -1.39 -15.20 6.95
C ILE A 86 -1.80 -13.81 7.47
N GLN A 87 -2.86 -13.74 8.27
CA GLN A 87 -3.33 -12.48 8.84
C GLN A 87 -2.31 -11.87 9.79
N GLU A 88 -1.71 -12.67 10.67
CA GLU A 88 -0.66 -12.21 11.58
C GLU A 88 0.60 -11.79 10.80
N LEU A 89 0.95 -12.48 9.72
CA LEU A 89 2.04 -12.07 8.82
C LEU A 89 1.76 -10.73 8.13
N ILE A 90 0.53 -10.50 7.67
CA ILE A 90 0.10 -9.22 7.08
C ILE A 90 0.23 -8.09 8.11
N LYS A 91 -0.33 -8.28 9.32
CA LYS A 91 -0.25 -7.29 10.40
C LYS A 91 1.21 -6.99 10.77
N ALA A 92 2.04 -8.03 10.92
CA ALA A 92 3.46 -7.88 11.22
C ALA A 92 4.21 -7.12 10.11
N SER A 93 3.87 -7.38 8.85
CA SER A 93 4.46 -6.69 7.69
C SER A 93 4.13 -5.21 7.68
N ILE A 94 2.88 -4.84 7.96
CA ILE A 94 2.45 -3.44 8.10
C ILE A 94 3.23 -2.73 9.22
N VAL A 95 3.28 -3.34 10.41
CA VAL A 95 4.01 -2.79 11.55
C VAL A 95 5.50 -2.58 11.21
N LYS A 96 6.12 -3.56 10.54
CA LYS A 96 7.52 -3.49 10.11
C LYS A 96 7.75 -2.36 9.10
N MET A 97 6.92 -2.25 8.07
CA MET A 97 7.01 -1.20 7.06
C MET A 97 6.89 0.19 7.68
N LYS A 98 5.91 0.37 8.58
CA LYS A 98 5.73 1.62 9.33
C LYS A 98 6.96 1.97 10.14
N ALA A 99 7.47 1.04 10.95
CA ALA A 99 8.66 1.27 11.76
C ALA A 99 9.89 1.63 10.91
N SER A 100 10.04 1.00 9.74
CA SER A 100 11.16 1.29 8.82
C SER A 100 11.07 2.69 8.20
N GLN A 101 9.86 3.17 7.90
CA GLN A 101 9.62 4.51 7.38
C GLN A 101 9.85 5.56 8.47
N GLU A 102 9.33 5.33 9.69
CA GLU A 102 9.57 6.17 10.86
C GLU A 102 11.06 6.32 11.16
N ALA A 103 11.81 5.22 11.08
CA ALA A 103 13.26 5.22 11.24
C ALA A 103 13.96 6.10 10.19
N THR A 104 13.46 6.11 8.95
CA THR A 104 13.97 6.99 7.89
C THR A 104 13.71 8.47 8.22
N CYS A 105 12.53 8.79 8.77
CA CYS A 105 12.18 10.18 9.15
C CYS A 105 13.11 10.78 10.21
N VAL A 106 13.64 9.94 11.10
CA VAL A 106 14.50 10.38 12.21
C VAL A 106 15.98 10.08 11.97
N ASP A 107 16.34 9.61 10.76
CA ASP A 107 17.72 9.31 10.40
C ASP A 107 18.56 10.61 10.45
N PRO A 108 19.60 10.67 11.32
CA PRO A 108 20.46 11.84 11.43
C PRO A 108 21.14 12.24 10.11
N THR A 109 21.38 11.29 9.21
CA THR A 109 21.97 11.53 7.89
C THR A 109 21.03 12.25 6.94
N LEU A 110 19.72 12.23 7.24
CA LEU A 110 18.65 12.90 6.48
C LEU A 110 18.16 14.19 7.13
N LYS A 111 18.75 14.59 8.28
CA LYS A 111 18.32 15.75 9.06
C LYS A 111 18.17 17.03 8.24
N LEU A 112 19.14 17.35 7.38
CA LEU A 112 19.10 18.57 6.54
C LEU A 112 17.92 18.61 5.57
N TYR A 113 17.38 17.45 5.16
CA TYR A 113 16.16 17.38 4.37
C TYR A 113 14.94 17.64 5.27
N TYR A 114 14.86 16.96 6.41
CA TYR A 114 13.69 17.06 7.31
C TYR A 114 13.60 18.39 8.08
N GLU A 115 14.68 19.17 8.12
CA GLU A 115 14.63 20.58 8.56
C GLU A 115 13.80 21.46 7.62
N ARG A 116 13.68 21.10 6.33
CA ARG A 116 12.98 21.89 5.30
C ARG A 116 11.61 21.35 4.94
N SER A 117 11.32 20.12 5.34
CA SER A 117 10.13 19.42 4.94
C SER A 117 9.74 18.41 6.00
N SER A 118 8.47 18.37 6.38
CA SER A 118 7.99 17.31 7.25
C SER A 118 8.17 15.95 6.59
N CYS A 119 8.38 14.89 7.37
CA CYS A 119 8.43 13.56 6.77
C CYS A 119 7.12 13.21 6.05
N LEU A 120 6.04 13.90 6.43
CA LEU A 120 4.68 13.74 5.96
C LEU A 120 4.21 15.06 5.42
N GLY A 121 3.62 15.04 4.25
CA GLY A 121 3.22 16.26 3.61
C GLY A 121 1.87 16.81 4.05
N ASP A 122 1.10 16.09 4.88
CA ASP A 122 -0.06 16.63 5.58
C ASP A 122 0.37 17.30 6.89
N GLN A 123 1.49 16.86 7.46
CA GLN A 123 2.23 17.58 8.51
C GLN A 123 3.14 18.69 7.97
N ILE A 124 3.16 18.98 6.66
CA ILE A 124 3.88 20.14 6.17
C ILE A 124 3.24 21.39 6.79
N THR A 125 4.06 22.13 7.53
CA THR A 125 3.65 23.31 8.29
C THR A 125 3.50 24.53 7.39
N PHE A 126 2.89 25.60 7.90
CA PHE A 126 2.75 26.85 7.15
C PHE A 126 4.11 27.49 6.83
N GLU A 127 5.05 27.43 7.78
CA GLU A 127 6.42 27.93 7.61
C GLU A 127 7.12 27.17 6.47
N GLN A 128 6.96 25.85 6.42
CA GLN A 128 7.52 25.03 5.35
C GLN A 128 6.86 25.28 3.98
N LEU A 129 5.57 25.66 3.94
CA LEU A 129 4.87 26.01 2.69
C LEU A 129 5.28 27.37 2.13
N THR A 130 5.83 28.23 2.99
CA THR A 130 6.23 29.61 2.64
C THR A 130 7.75 29.77 2.54
N ASP A 131 8.52 28.70 2.68
CA ASP A 131 9.97 28.70 2.53
C ASP A 131 10.38 29.05 1.09
N SER A 132 10.82 30.30 0.87
CA SER A 132 11.28 30.79 -0.43
C SER A 132 12.74 30.43 -0.75
N SER A 133 13.43 29.69 0.13
CA SER A 133 14.82 29.31 -0.09
C SER A 133 14.96 28.27 -1.21
N LYS A 134 16.05 28.40 -1.96
CA LYS A 134 16.48 27.41 -2.94
C LYS A 134 17.32 26.32 -2.27
N ILE A 135 17.33 25.13 -2.88
CA ILE A 135 18.15 24.03 -2.37
C ILE A 135 19.65 24.40 -2.42
N THR A 136 20.36 24.11 -1.35
CA THR A 136 21.82 24.30 -1.26
C THR A 136 22.58 23.06 -1.76
N PRO A 137 23.87 23.15 -2.11
CA PRO A 137 24.66 21.98 -2.51
C PRO A 137 24.64 20.85 -1.47
N ALA A 138 24.79 21.16 -0.19
CA ALA A 138 24.73 20.17 0.89
C ALA A 138 23.34 19.49 0.98
N GLN A 139 22.27 20.25 0.78
CA GLN A 139 20.91 19.68 0.75
C GLN A 139 20.67 18.79 -0.48
N LYS A 140 21.31 19.06 -1.63
CA LYS A 140 21.21 18.20 -2.82
C LYS A 140 21.76 16.81 -2.55
N GLU A 141 22.89 16.71 -1.86
CA GLU A 141 23.49 15.42 -1.48
C GLU A 141 22.55 14.63 -0.54
N VAL A 142 21.94 15.30 0.43
CA VAL A 142 20.99 14.66 1.36
C VAL A 142 19.69 14.28 0.66
N LEU A 143 19.22 15.10 -0.28
CA LEU A 143 18.04 14.78 -1.09
C LEU A 143 18.24 13.47 -1.86
N ILE A 144 19.40 13.24 -2.47
CA ILE A 144 19.70 11.97 -3.17
C ILE A 144 19.60 10.77 -2.22
N LYS A 145 20.19 10.88 -1.02
CA LYS A 145 20.12 9.82 0.00
C LYS A 145 18.69 9.56 0.46
N GLN A 146 17.93 10.63 0.68
CA GLN A 146 16.53 10.55 1.05
C GLN A 146 15.71 9.83 -0.03
N ARG A 147 15.95 10.15 -1.31
CA ARG A 147 15.30 9.47 -2.44
C ARG A 147 15.63 7.99 -2.52
N ALA A 148 16.88 7.61 -2.27
CA ALA A 148 17.28 6.21 -2.23
C ALA A 148 16.56 5.44 -1.11
N ALA A 149 16.50 6.02 0.11
CA ALA A 149 15.77 5.40 1.23
C ALA A 149 14.27 5.27 0.93
N VAL A 150 13.68 6.29 0.31
CA VAL A 150 12.26 6.29 -0.08
C VAL A 150 11.93 5.28 -1.16
N ALA A 151 12.80 5.09 -2.15
CA ALA A 151 12.57 4.14 -3.23
C ALA A 151 12.42 2.70 -2.72
N VAL A 152 13.12 2.35 -1.64
CA VAL A 152 12.96 1.06 -0.95
C VAL A 152 11.53 0.91 -0.41
N HIS A 153 11.07 1.87 0.39
CA HIS A 153 9.72 1.85 0.98
C HIS A 153 8.62 1.83 -0.08
N GLN A 154 8.85 2.53 -1.18
CA GLN A 154 7.91 2.61 -2.28
C GLN A 154 7.77 1.27 -2.99
N LYS A 155 8.90 0.60 -3.27
CA LYS A 155 8.91 -0.74 -3.85
C LYS A 155 8.23 -1.75 -2.93
N GLU A 156 8.56 -1.73 -1.64
CA GLU A 156 7.94 -2.61 -0.64
C GLU A 156 6.42 -2.39 -0.56
N GLY A 157 5.95 -1.13 -0.57
CA GLY A 157 4.53 -0.82 -0.55
C GLY A 157 3.76 -1.27 -1.79
N ILE A 158 4.35 -1.14 -2.98
CA ILE A 158 3.78 -1.61 -4.24
C ILE A 158 3.67 -3.15 -4.23
N GLU A 159 4.76 -3.84 -3.89
CA GLU A 159 4.80 -5.29 -3.82
C GLU A 159 3.80 -5.83 -2.80
N PHE A 160 3.75 -5.22 -1.61
CA PHE A 160 2.80 -5.57 -0.56
C PHE A 160 1.35 -5.39 -1.05
N SER A 161 1.02 -4.24 -1.65
CA SER A 161 -0.34 -3.98 -2.17
C SER A 161 -0.78 -5.01 -3.22
N ARG A 162 0.11 -5.40 -4.14
CA ARG A 162 -0.19 -6.44 -5.14
C ARG A 162 -0.37 -7.83 -4.53
N GLN A 163 0.37 -8.16 -3.47
CA GLN A 163 0.33 -9.47 -2.85
C GLN A 163 -0.90 -9.68 -1.97
N VAL A 164 -1.31 -8.64 -1.23
CA VAL A 164 -2.26 -8.79 -0.12
C VAL A 164 -3.50 -7.90 -0.22
N GLY A 165 -3.75 -7.24 -1.36
CA GLY A 165 -4.92 -6.36 -1.53
C GLY A 165 -5.91 -6.77 -2.61
N GLY A 166 -5.75 -7.92 -3.26
CA GLY A 166 -6.65 -8.35 -4.33
C GLY A 166 -6.69 -7.37 -5.52
N VAL A 167 -7.85 -7.26 -6.19
CA VAL A 167 -8.06 -6.27 -7.27
C VAL A 167 -7.80 -4.84 -6.80
N MET A 168 -8.26 -4.47 -5.60
CA MET A 168 -8.07 -3.13 -5.04
C MET A 168 -6.59 -2.83 -4.79
N GLY A 169 -5.85 -3.79 -4.24
CA GLY A 169 -4.40 -3.70 -4.04
C GLY A 169 -3.64 -3.56 -5.35
N GLY A 170 -4.07 -4.27 -6.40
CA GLY A 170 -3.59 -4.08 -7.77
C GLY A 170 -3.82 -2.65 -8.27
N ASN A 171 -5.03 -2.13 -8.12
CA ASN A 171 -5.38 -0.76 -8.51
C ASN A 171 -4.57 0.29 -7.72
N ILE A 172 -4.35 0.07 -6.43
CA ILE A 172 -3.50 0.94 -5.59
C ILE A 172 -2.06 0.90 -6.07
N ALA A 173 -1.51 -0.28 -6.34
CA ALA A 173 -0.17 -0.44 -6.87
C ALA A 173 0.01 0.27 -8.22
N ASP A 174 -0.97 0.13 -9.12
CA ASP A 174 -0.98 0.81 -10.41
C ASP A 174 -1.03 2.34 -10.23
N LEU A 175 -1.84 2.86 -9.29
CA LEU A 175 -1.84 4.29 -8.96
C LEU A 175 -0.50 4.74 -8.38
N MET A 176 0.16 3.93 -7.55
CA MET A 176 1.48 4.25 -7.02
C MET A 176 2.50 4.36 -8.16
N GLU A 177 2.52 3.41 -9.09
CA GLU A 177 3.47 3.37 -10.21
C GLU A 177 3.19 4.46 -11.25
N THR A 178 1.93 4.70 -11.60
CA THR A 178 1.56 5.56 -12.74
C THR A 178 1.31 7.01 -12.36
N LEU A 179 0.88 7.29 -11.13
CA LEU A 179 0.53 8.63 -10.68
C LEU A 179 1.50 9.15 -9.61
N LEU A 180 1.69 8.39 -8.53
CA LEU A 180 2.43 8.87 -7.36
C LEU A 180 3.94 8.95 -7.61
N THR A 181 4.53 7.88 -8.16
CA THR A 181 5.98 7.79 -8.43
C THR A 181 6.44 8.92 -9.34
N PRO A 182 5.83 9.11 -10.54
CA PRO A 182 6.36 10.06 -11.52
C PRO A 182 6.20 11.51 -11.04
N GLN A 183 5.10 11.83 -10.35
CA GLN A 183 4.89 13.18 -9.80
C GLN A 183 5.89 13.51 -8.69
N ASN A 184 6.19 12.55 -7.82
CA ASN A 184 7.22 12.73 -6.81
C ASN A 184 8.59 12.89 -7.47
N ASP A 185 8.97 12.04 -8.42
CA ASP A 185 10.26 12.13 -9.09
C ASP A 185 10.46 13.47 -9.80
N GLN A 186 9.44 13.95 -10.51
CA GLN A 186 9.47 15.27 -11.14
C GLN A 186 9.64 16.40 -10.12
N ASN A 187 8.89 16.36 -9.00
CA ASN A 187 8.99 17.39 -7.95
C ASN A 187 10.40 17.40 -7.31
N ASN A 188 10.99 16.23 -7.10
CA ASN A 188 12.35 16.12 -6.56
C ASN A 188 13.41 16.61 -7.56
N LEU A 189 13.23 16.32 -8.87
CA LEU A 189 14.11 16.83 -9.92
C LEU A 189 14.04 18.36 -10.05
N ASP A 190 12.82 18.92 -9.99
CA ASP A 190 12.61 20.36 -10.01
C ASP A 190 13.26 21.05 -8.81
N LEU A 191 13.18 20.44 -7.62
CA LEU A 191 13.89 20.95 -6.43
C LEU A 191 15.40 20.83 -6.62
N TYR A 192 15.90 19.66 -7.00
CA TYR A 192 17.33 19.38 -7.17
C TYR A 192 18.01 20.29 -8.19
N SER A 193 17.33 20.59 -9.30
CA SER A 193 17.80 21.52 -10.32
C SER A 193 17.77 22.99 -9.88
N GLY A 194 17.11 23.30 -8.76
CA GLY A 194 16.91 24.66 -8.27
C GLY A 194 15.78 25.42 -8.98
N LYS A 195 15.01 24.72 -9.85
CA LYS A 195 13.87 25.31 -10.57
C LYS A 195 12.80 25.81 -9.61
N ILE A 196 12.51 25.05 -8.56
CA ILE A 196 11.56 25.42 -7.50
C ILE A 196 12.26 25.68 -6.16
N THR A 197 11.55 26.34 -5.24
CA THR A 197 11.90 26.57 -3.84
C THR A 197 11.45 25.40 -2.95
N TRP A 198 11.90 25.37 -1.69
CA TRP A 198 11.41 24.40 -0.71
C TRP A 198 9.90 24.52 -0.46
N GLY A 199 9.37 25.74 -0.44
CA GLY A 199 7.94 26.02 -0.28
C GLY A 199 7.10 25.47 -1.42
N GLU A 200 7.50 25.72 -2.67
CA GLU A 200 6.85 25.17 -3.86
C GLU A 200 6.93 23.63 -3.88
N TYR A 201 8.09 23.07 -3.54
CA TYR A 201 8.27 21.63 -3.39
C TYR A 201 7.29 21.03 -2.37
N ASN A 202 7.15 21.68 -1.21
CA ASN A 202 6.28 21.27 -0.12
C ASN A 202 4.79 21.39 -0.47
N GLN A 203 4.39 22.42 -1.22
CA GLN A 203 3.04 22.56 -1.74
C GLN A 203 2.69 21.42 -2.70
N VAL A 204 3.60 21.07 -3.61
CA VAL A 204 3.40 19.94 -4.53
C VAL A 204 3.32 18.63 -3.76
N ARG A 205 4.22 18.39 -2.78
CA ARG A 205 4.13 17.21 -1.91
C ARG A 205 2.74 17.13 -1.27
N LYS A 206 2.28 18.19 -0.60
CA LYS A 206 0.96 18.28 0.06
C LYS A 206 -0.21 18.00 -0.91
N SER A 207 -0.13 18.53 -2.12
CA SER A 207 -1.11 18.30 -3.18
C SER A 207 -1.14 16.83 -3.60
N ILE A 208 0.03 16.23 -3.85
CA ILE A 208 0.16 14.84 -4.30
C ILE A 208 -0.54 13.88 -3.35
N ALA A 209 -0.27 13.93 -2.04
CA ALA A 209 -0.92 12.94 -1.18
C ALA A 209 -2.36 13.28 -0.81
N THR A 210 -2.78 14.54 -0.89
CA THR A 210 -4.22 14.86 -0.82
C THR A 210 -4.95 14.19 -1.98
N LYS A 211 -4.46 14.38 -3.20
CA LYS A 211 -5.02 13.74 -4.40
C LYS A 211 -4.99 12.22 -4.31
N PHE A 212 -3.86 11.64 -3.92
CA PHE A 212 -3.73 10.19 -3.80
C PHE A 212 -4.75 9.62 -2.81
N ARG A 213 -4.90 10.24 -1.64
CA ARG A 213 -5.91 9.86 -0.63
C ARG A 213 -7.34 9.93 -1.18
N GLU A 214 -7.66 11.01 -1.88
CA GLU A 214 -8.97 11.18 -2.53
C GLU A 214 -9.21 10.12 -3.61
N THR A 215 -8.20 9.79 -4.41
CA THR A 215 -8.30 8.76 -5.45
C THR A 215 -8.56 7.38 -4.83
N ILE A 216 -7.81 6.97 -3.80
CA ILE A 216 -8.08 5.70 -3.13
C ILE A 216 -9.49 5.70 -2.52
N LYS A 217 -9.92 6.81 -1.90
CA LYS A 217 -11.30 6.92 -1.37
C LYS A 217 -12.37 6.74 -2.44
N ASN A 218 -12.13 7.24 -3.65
CA ASN A 218 -13.08 7.12 -4.76
C ASN A 218 -13.09 5.71 -5.36
N LEU A 219 -11.96 5.00 -5.36
CA LEU A 219 -11.91 3.60 -5.80
C LEU A 219 -12.86 2.70 -4.98
N GLU A 220 -13.06 2.98 -3.69
CA GLU A 220 -14.04 2.25 -2.86
C GLU A 220 -15.50 2.49 -3.24
N GLN A 221 -15.81 3.67 -3.78
CA GLN A 221 -17.20 4.03 -4.07
C GLN A 221 -17.70 3.42 -5.38
N VAL A 222 -16.78 2.93 -6.22
CA VAL A 222 -17.09 2.31 -7.50
C VAL A 222 -17.33 0.80 -7.36
N ASP A 223 -17.01 0.20 -6.20
CA ASP A 223 -17.17 -1.23 -5.97
C ASP A 223 -18.16 -1.55 -4.83
N PRO A 224 -19.48 -1.40 -5.04
CA PRO A 224 -20.39 -2.36 -4.50
C PRO A 224 -20.39 -3.54 -5.46
N ILE A 225 -19.96 -4.72 -4.99
CA ILE A 225 -20.48 -5.98 -5.53
C ILE A 225 -22.00 -5.92 -5.34
N LYS A 226 -22.70 -5.32 -6.30
CA LYS A 226 -24.09 -5.60 -6.59
C LYS A 226 -24.02 -6.90 -7.40
N PRO A 227 -24.54 -8.02 -6.88
CA PRO A 227 -24.71 -9.18 -7.73
C PRO A 227 -25.57 -8.75 -8.93
N SER A 228 -25.06 -9.02 -10.12
CA SER A 228 -25.84 -8.91 -11.35
C SER A 228 -27.12 -9.73 -11.18
N PRO A 229 -28.31 -9.17 -11.45
CA PRO A 229 -29.53 -9.96 -11.44
C PRO A 229 -29.58 -10.75 -12.74
N PHE A 230 -29.07 -11.97 -12.71
CA PHE A 230 -29.47 -13.03 -13.63
C PHE A 230 -29.99 -14.21 -12.82
#